data_AF-A0A1M2ZAX1-F1
#
_entry.id   AF-A0A1M2ZAX1-F1
#
_cell.length_a   1.000
_cell.length_b   1.000
_cell.length_c   1.000
_cell.angle_alpha   90.00
_cell.angle_beta   90.00
_cell.angle_gamma   90.00
#
_symmetry.space_group_name_H-M   'P 1'
#
loop_
_entity.id
_entity.type
_entity.pdbx_description
1 polymer ?
#
loop_
_entity_poly.entity_id
_entity_poly.type
_entity_poly.pdbx_seq_one_letter_code
_entity_poly.pdbx_strand_id
1 'polypeptide(L)'
;MKSNGWKGDPIDVVKMPDGKLSTLDNTRVVAARQAGIDVQANVHGYDDLLPIDLVERFSTKKGVPRTWGEALNLRIGKQNSTFRNSYPSGSFDISKINE
;
A
#
# COMPACT_ATOMS: atom_id res chain seq x y z
N MET A 1 -1.19 13.43 -21.42
CA MET A 1 -0.54 12.51 -22.39
C MET A 1 0.96 12.76 -22.39
N LYS A 2 1.78 11.89 -21.79
CA LYS A 2 3.22 11.78 -22.07
C LYS A 2 3.59 10.29 -22.08
N SER A 3 3.89 9.79 -23.27
CA SER A 3 4.08 8.39 -23.67
C SER A 3 5.32 7.67 -23.11
N ASN A 4 5.67 7.82 -21.83
CA ASN A 4 6.91 7.22 -21.30
C ASN A 4 6.72 6.16 -20.23
N GLY A 5 5.54 5.52 -20.17
CA GLY A 5 5.27 4.50 -19.18
C GLY A 5 5.49 5.01 -17.75
N TRP A 6 5.43 4.11 -16.77
CA TRP A 6 5.78 4.46 -15.40
C TRP A 6 7.26 4.81 -15.34
N LYS A 7 7.56 6.07 -15.00
CA LYS A 7 8.94 6.60 -14.93
C LYS A 7 9.46 6.75 -13.49
N GLY A 8 8.81 6.08 -12.54
CA GLY A 8 9.20 6.05 -11.12
C GLY A 8 9.72 4.67 -10.70
N ASP A 9 10.18 4.55 -9.45
CA ASP A 9 10.50 3.24 -8.89
C ASP A 9 9.25 2.34 -8.89
N PRO A 10 9.40 1.02 -9.11
CA PRO A 10 8.30 0.08 -8.99
C PRO A 10 7.59 0.25 -7.64
N ILE A 11 6.28 0.04 -7.65
CA ILE A 11 5.48 0.12 -6.41
C ILE A 11 5.64 -1.17 -5.62
N ASP A 12 5.63 -1.06 -4.29
CA ASP A 12 5.62 -2.25 -3.45
C ASP A 12 4.18 -2.67 -3.12
N VAL A 13 3.88 -3.94 -3.39
CA VAL A 13 2.61 -4.56 -3.07
C VAL A 13 2.85 -5.76 -2.19
N VAL A 14 2.00 -5.95 -1.20
CA VAL A 14 2.07 -7.03 -0.23
C VAL A 14 0.94 -8.00 -0.52
N LYS A 15 1.27 -9.28 -0.65
CA LYS A 15 0.30 -10.34 -0.79
C LYS A 15 -0.23 -10.73 0.58
N MET A 16 -1.49 -10.40 0.83
CA MET A 16 -2.23 -10.75 2.02
C MET A 16 -2.50 -12.27 2.06
N PRO A 17 -2.71 -12.85 3.26
CA PRO A 17 -3.08 -14.26 3.41
C PRO A 17 -4.43 -14.61 2.76
N ASP A 18 -5.31 -13.64 2.49
CA ASP A 18 -6.55 -13.85 1.71
C ASP A 18 -6.31 -13.98 0.19
N GLY A 19 -5.06 -13.87 -0.26
CA GLY A 19 -4.66 -13.94 -1.65
C GLY A 19 -4.73 -12.62 -2.42
N LYS A 20 -5.22 -11.53 -1.80
CA LYS A 20 -5.28 -10.20 -2.40
C LYS A 20 -3.94 -9.47 -2.27
N LEU A 21 -3.72 -8.53 -3.19
CA LEU A 21 -2.57 -7.65 -3.18
C LEU A 21 -2.97 -6.30 -2.62
N SER A 22 -2.23 -5.83 -1.62
CA SER A 22 -2.45 -4.55 -0.96
C SER A 22 -1.17 -3.74 -1.02
N THR A 23 -1.25 -2.51 -1.49
CA THR A 23 -0.08 -1.64 -1.58
C THR A 23 0.03 -0.75 -0.35
N LEU A 24 1.26 -0.48 0.09
CA LEU A 24 1.51 0.58 1.06
C LEU A 24 1.48 1.95 0.37
N ASP A 25 1.84 2.06 -0.90
CA ASP A 25 1.96 3.33 -1.63
C ASP A 25 0.72 3.67 -2.47
N ASN A 26 -0.45 3.67 -1.82
CA ASN A 26 -1.74 4.00 -2.45
C ASN A 26 -1.68 5.30 -3.28
N THR A 27 -0.95 6.33 -2.84
CA THR A 27 -0.84 7.59 -3.58
C THR A 27 -0.19 7.42 -4.95
N ARG A 28 0.85 6.59 -5.06
CA ARG A 28 1.51 6.28 -6.34
C ARG A 28 0.63 5.44 -7.25
N VAL A 29 -0.07 4.46 -6.68
CA VAL A 29 -1.04 3.63 -7.43
C VAL A 29 -2.21 4.46 -7.96
N VAL A 30 -2.71 5.40 -7.17
CA VAL A 30 -3.78 6.31 -7.58
C VAL A 30 -3.32 7.25 -8.68
N ALA A 31 -2.13 7.83 -8.55
CA ALA A 31 -1.54 8.68 -9.58
C ALA A 31 -1.36 7.93 -10.91
N ALA A 32 -0.88 6.69 -10.86
CA ALA A 32 -0.75 5.83 -12.03
C ALA A 32 -2.10 5.50 -12.68
N ARG A 33 -3.10 5.11 -11.87
CA ARG A 33 -4.46 4.81 -12.35
C ARG A 33 -5.11 6.04 -12.97
N GLN A 34 -4.97 7.22 -12.36
CA GLN A 34 -5.48 8.48 -12.92
C GLN A 34 -4.75 8.87 -14.21
N ALA A 35 -3.45 8.60 -14.29
CA ALA A 35 -2.66 8.88 -15.48
C ALA A 35 -2.88 7.85 -16.61
N GLY A 36 -3.54 6.72 -16.32
CA GLY A 36 -3.73 5.62 -17.29
C GLY A 36 -2.41 4.94 -17.67
N ILE A 37 -1.46 4.87 -16.73
CA ILE A 37 -0.11 4.36 -16.97
C ILE A 37 0.01 2.98 -16.31
N ASP A 38 0.59 2.03 -17.05
CA ASP A 38 0.94 0.71 -16.53
C ASP A 38 2.16 0.80 -15.60
N VAL A 39 2.03 0.27 -14.38
CA VAL A 39 3.07 0.34 -13.35
C VAL A 39 3.61 -1.04 -13.02
N GLN A 40 4.93 -1.11 -12.86
CA GLN A 40 5.55 -2.31 -12.34
C GLN A 40 5.43 -2.35 -10.82
N ALA A 41 5.07 -3.52 -10.30
CA ALA A 41 4.90 -3.76 -8.87
C ALA A 41 5.80 -4.90 -8.40
N ASN A 42 6.52 -4.68 -7.30
CA ASN A 42 7.23 -5.72 -6.58
C ASN A 42 6.28 -6.37 -5.59
N VAL A 43 6.06 -7.68 -5.74
CA VAL A 43 5.18 -8.44 -4.86
C VAL A 43 5.99 -9.02 -3.71
N HIS A 44 5.68 -8.57 -2.50
CA HIS A 44 6.25 -9.07 -1.24
C HIS A 44 5.24 -9.97 -0.52
N GLY A 45 5.73 -10.95 0.21
CA GLY A 45 4.90 -11.77 1.09
C GLY A 45 4.45 -11.00 2.34
N TYR A 46 3.35 -11.43 2.95
CA TYR A 46 2.91 -10.87 4.24
C TYR A 46 3.99 -11.03 5.34
N ASP A 47 4.61 -12.20 5.41
CA ASP A 47 5.68 -12.54 6.36
C ASP A 47 7.08 -12.11 5.87
N ASP A 48 7.17 -11.43 4.73
CA ASP A 48 8.43 -10.98 4.17
C ASP A 48 9.02 -9.82 5.00
N LEU A 49 10.33 -9.84 5.20
CA LEU A 49 11.01 -8.88 6.05
C LEU A 49 11.03 -7.50 5.41
N LEU A 50 10.61 -6.50 6.17
CA LEU A 50 10.65 -5.12 5.71
C LEU A 50 12.10 -4.61 5.82
N PRO A 51 12.68 -4.04 4.75
CA PRO A 51 14.01 -3.46 4.83
C PRO A 51 14.03 -2.27 5.79
N ILE A 52 15.11 -2.11 6.53
CA ILE A 52 15.17 -1.18 7.69
C ILE A 52 14.95 0.28 7.30
N ASP A 53 15.33 0.66 6.08
CA ASP A 53 15.10 1.98 5.49
C ASP A 53 13.59 2.30 5.35
N LEU A 54 12.79 1.27 5.03
CA LEU A 54 11.34 1.37 4.96
C LEU A 54 10.69 1.26 6.35
N VAL A 55 11.31 0.52 7.28
CA VAL A 55 10.82 0.39 8.67
C VAL A 55 10.65 1.76 9.30
N GLU A 56 11.65 2.65 9.25
CA GLU A 56 11.53 4.00 9.82
C GLU A 56 10.41 4.80 9.17
N ARG A 57 10.25 4.68 7.84
CA ARG A 57 9.22 5.39 7.07
C ARG A 57 7.80 4.91 7.38
N PHE A 58 7.63 3.62 7.66
CA PHE A 58 6.35 2.99 8.00
C PHE A 58 6.09 2.89 9.51
N SER A 59 7.09 3.21 10.34
CA SER A 59 6.95 3.29 11.79
C SER A 59 5.97 4.38 12.17
N THR A 60 5.10 4.07 13.14
CA THR A 60 4.13 5.03 13.67
C THR A 60 4.18 5.02 15.19
N LYS A 61 3.52 5.99 15.84
CA LYS A 61 3.39 6.00 17.31
C LYS A 61 2.71 4.75 17.89
N LYS A 62 2.02 3.94 17.07
CA LYS A 62 1.41 2.67 17.49
C LYS A 62 2.39 1.49 17.48
N GLY A 63 3.49 1.58 16.73
CA GLY A 63 4.44 0.47 16.60
C GLY A 63 5.37 0.61 15.41
N VAL A 64 6.42 -0.20 15.45
CA VAL A 64 7.45 -0.34 14.42
C VAL A 64 7.21 -1.68 13.71
N PRO A 65 6.90 -1.69 12.40
CA PRO A 65 6.69 -2.94 11.67
C PRO A 65 8.00 -3.65 11.39
N ARG A 66 8.04 -4.97 11.50
CA ARG A 66 9.20 -5.78 11.07
C ARG A 66 8.98 -6.45 9.72
N THR A 67 7.73 -6.71 9.36
CA THR A 67 7.36 -7.31 8.08
C THR A 67 6.49 -6.38 7.24
N TRP A 68 6.41 -6.69 5.95
CA TRP A 68 5.51 -6.01 5.01
C TRP A 68 4.05 -6.08 5.45
N GLY A 69 3.61 -7.24 5.96
CA GLY A 69 2.26 -7.42 6.50
C GLY A 69 1.97 -6.55 7.72
N GLU A 70 2.93 -6.45 8.65
CA GLU A 70 2.80 -5.57 9.82
C GLU A 70 2.74 -4.10 9.42
N ALA A 71 3.57 -3.67 8.48
CA ALA A 71 3.55 -2.30 7.97
C ALA A 71 2.17 -1.95 7.39
N LEU A 72 1.58 -2.91 6.67
CA LEU A 72 0.27 -2.74 6.04
C LEU A 72 -0.84 -2.67 7.09
N ASN A 73 -0.79 -3.53 8.12
CA ASN A 73 -1.72 -3.49 9.25
C ASN A 73 -1.63 -2.18 10.05
N LEU A 74 -0.42 -1.67 10.29
CA LEU A 74 -0.23 -0.38 10.96
C LEU A 74 -0.83 0.76 10.14
N ARG A 75 -0.70 0.69 8.81
CA ARG A 75 -1.25 1.70 7.89
C ARG A 75 -2.78 1.64 7.80
N ILE A 76 -3.37 0.46 7.64
CA ILE A 76 -4.83 0.25 7.72
C ILE A 76 -5.33 0.73 9.09
N GLY A 77 -4.59 0.45 10.17
CA GLY A 77 -4.93 0.88 11.52
C GLY A 77 -4.78 2.37 11.81
N LYS A 78 -4.18 3.12 10.89
CA LYS A 78 -4.16 4.60 10.89
C LYS A 78 -5.33 5.18 10.10
N GLN A 79 -5.97 4.41 9.22
CA GLN A 79 -7.14 4.86 8.48
C GLN A 79 -8.39 4.83 9.36
N ASN A 80 -9.39 5.62 8.95
CA ASN A 80 -10.60 5.87 9.74
C ASN A 80 -11.30 4.55 10.12
N SER A 81 -11.94 4.49 11.29
CA SER A 81 -12.51 3.24 11.84
C SER A 81 -13.52 2.59 10.90
N THR A 82 -14.27 3.39 10.14
CA THR A 82 -15.18 2.91 9.08
C THR A 82 -14.43 2.17 7.97
N PHE A 83 -13.26 2.67 7.57
CA PHE A 83 -12.43 2.03 6.55
C PHE A 83 -11.82 0.72 7.05
N ARG A 84 -11.36 0.70 8.30
CA ARG A 84 -10.79 -0.51 8.93
C ARG A 84 -11.82 -1.65 9.09
N ASN A 85 -13.06 -1.31 9.47
CA ASN A 85 -14.12 -2.32 9.64
C ASN A 85 -14.65 -2.82 8.30
N SER A 86 -14.76 -1.95 7.29
CA SER A 86 -15.26 -2.34 5.97
C SER A 86 -14.20 -3.00 5.10
N TYR A 87 -12.92 -2.70 5.30
CA TYR A 87 -11.81 -3.17 4.46
C TYR A 87 -10.61 -3.64 5.30
N PRO A 88 -10.74 -4.79 5.97
CA PRO A 88 -9.68 -5.33 6.84
C PRO A 88 -8.38 -5.67 6.08
N SER A 89 -8.46 -5.93 4.77
CA SER A 89 -7.30 -6.19 3.90
C SER A 89 -6.90 -4.99 3.03
N GLY A 90 -7.52 -3.82 3.22
CA GLY A 90 -7.46 -2.71 2.26
C GLY A 90 -8.56 -2.79 1.19
N SER A 91 -8.75 -1.69 0.46
CA SER A 91 -9.80 -1.54 -0.56
C SER A 91 -9.20 -1.41 -1.96
N PHE A 92 -9.79 -2.09 -2.94
CA PHE A 92 -9.54 -1.86 -4.37
C PHE A 92 -10.12 -0.52 -4.86
N ASP A 93 -11.14 -0.03 -4.15
CA ASP A 93 -11.78 1.22 -4.45
C ASP A 93 -11.14 2.32 -3.60
N ILE A 94 -10.58 3.32 -4.28
CA ILE A 94 -10.34 4.61 -3.64
C ILE A 94 -11.70 5.20 -3.32
N SER A 95 -12.22 4.87 -2.14
CA SER A 95 -13.31 5.63 -1.58
C SER A 95 -12.84 7.07 -1.55
N LYS A 96 -13.35 7.89 -2.49
CA LYS A 96 -13.26 9.33 -2.38
C LYS A 96 -13.80 9.62 -0.99
N ILE A 97 -12.93 10.06 -0.10
CA ILE A 97 -13.35 10.90 1.01
C ILE A 97 -13.98 12.13 0.34
N ASN A 98 -15.27 12.01 0.05
CA ASN A 98 -16.08 13.12 -0.37
C ASN A 98 -16.44 13.88 0.90
N GLU A 99 -16.14 15.17 0.81
CA GLU A 99 -16.49 16.30 1.68
C GLU A 99 -15.62 16.52 2.94
#